data_AF-A0A537N7U4-F1
#
_entry.id   AF-A0A537N7U4-F1
#
_cell.length_a   1.000
_cell.length_b   1.000
_cell.length_c   1.000
_cell.angle_alpha   90.00
_cell.angle_beta   90.00
_cell.angle_gamma   90.00
#
_symmetry.space_group_name_H-M   'P 1'
#
loop_
_entity.id
_entity.type
_entity.pdbx_description
1 polymer ?
#
loop_
_entity_poly.entity_id
_entity_poly.type
_entity_poly.pdbx_seq_one_letter_code
_entity_poly.pdbx_strand_id
1 'polypeptide(L)' 'MSRRRIQVFDTTLRDGEQSPGIALQPHEKAEVAMQLERLGVD' A
#
# COMPACT_ATOMS: atom_id res chain seq x y z
N MET A 1 -23.00 15.01 -16.05
CA MET A 1 -22.61 14.24 -14.84
C MET A 1 -21.17 14.62 -14.51
N SER A 2 -20.90 15.27 -13.37
CA SER A 2 -19.49 15.50 -12.97
C SER A 2 -18.89 14.18 -12.51
N ARG A 3 -17.63 13.92 -12.91
CA ARG A 3 -16.92 12.69 -12.56
C ARG A 3 -16.49 12.80 -11.10
N ARG A 4 -16.94 11.89 -10.23
CA ARG A 4 -16.50 11.83 -8.83
C ARG A 4 -15.04 11.34 -8.81
N ARG A 5 -14.14 12.12 -8.21
CA ARG A 5 -12.77 11.68 -7.92
C ARG A 5 -12.80 10.79 -6.68
N ILE A 6 -12.28 9.57 -6.78
CA ILE A 6 -12.09 8.67 -5.65
C ILE A 6 -10.60 8.70 -5.31
N GLN A 7 -10.29 8.93 -4.04
CA GLN A 7 -8.94 8.81 -3.51
C GLN A 7 -8.82 7.45 -2.83
N VAL A 8 -7.73 6.76 -3.08
CA VAL A 8 -7.38 5.51 -2.42
C VAL A 8 -6.18 5.83 -1.55
N PHE A 9 -6.30 5.60 -0.25
CA PHE A 9 -5.23 5.79 0.72
C PHE A 9 -4.68 4.42 1.11
N ASP A 10 -3.46 4.10 0.71
CA ASP A 10 -2.86 2.80 1.00
C ASP A 10 -2.36 2.72 2.45
N THR A 11 -2.69 1.62 3.13
CA THR A 11 -2.25 1.32 4.51
C THR A 11 -1.52 -0.02 4.59
N THR A 12 -1.18 -0.62 3.45
CA THR A 12 -0.70 -2.00 3.33
C THR A 12 0.55 -2.25 4.17
N LEU A 13 1.54 -1.35 4.10
CA LEU A 13 2.81 -1.50 4.83
C LEU A 13 2.70 -1.24 6.33
N ARG A 14 1.61 -0.60 6.79
CA ARG A 14 1.39 -0.30 8.21
C ARG A 14 0.49 -1.35 8.85
N ASP A 15 -0.71 -1.51 8.31
CA ASP A 15 -1.75 -2.36 8.89
C ASP A 15 -1.51 -3.84 8.53
N GLY A 16 -0.94 -4.10 7.35
CA GLY A 16 -0.55 -5.46 6.94
C GLY A 16 0.52 -6.08 7.84
N GLU A 17 1.54 -5.31 8.23
CA GLU A 17 2.59 -5.76 9.16
C GLU A 17 2.06 -6.03 10.58
N GLN A 18 0.97 -5.38 10.99
CA GLN A 18 0.34 -5.61 12.29
C GLN A 18 -0.56 -6.85 12.30
N SER A 19 -0.77 -7.48 11.14
CA SER A 19 -1.57 -8.70 11.04
C SER A 19 -0.83 -9.90 11.63
N PRO A 20 -1.50 -10.76 12.43
CA PRO A 20 -0.86 -11.93 13.02
C PRO A 20 -0.17 -12.82 11.98
N GLY A 21 1.11 -13.13 12.21
CA GLY A 21 1.89 -13.98 11.33
C GLY A 21 2.48 -13.29 10.09
N ILE A 22 2.33 -11.97 9.95
CA ILE A 22 3.01 -11.18 8.93
C ILE A 22 4.19 -10.45 9.56
N ALA A 23 5.37 -10.61 8.97
CA ALA A 23 6.58 -9.88 9.34
C ALA A 23 7.43 -9.67 8.08
N LEU A 24 7.22 -8.54 7.41
CA LEU A 24 7.93 -8.19 6.19
C LEU A 24 9.33 -7.67 6.53
N GLN A 25 10.32 -8.26 5.90
CA GLN A 25 11.69 -7.77 5.92
C GLN A 25 11.81 -6.44 5.18
N PRO A 26 12.83 -5.62 5.48
CA PRO A 26 12.99 -4.32 4.83
C PRO A 26 12.99 -4.34 3.29
N HIS A 27 13.54 -5.40 2.68
CA HIS A 27 13.55 -5.54 1.22
C HIS A 27 12.17 -5.86 0.66
N GLU A 28 11.40 -6.72 1.32
CA GLU A 28 10.01 -7.05 0.94
C GLU A 28 9.12 -5.80 1.06
N LYS A 29 9.33 -4.97 2.09
CA LYS A 29 8.65 -3.67 2.24
C LYS A 29 8.96 -2.73 1.07
N ALA A 30 10.23 -2.68 0.65
CA ALA A 30 10.65 -1.86 -0.49
C ALA A 30 10.03 -2.35 -1.81
N GLU A 31 9.94 -3.67 -2.01
CA GLU A 31 9.28 -4.25 -3.18
C GLU A 31 7.80 -3.88 -3.25
N VAL A 32 7.07 -4.03 -2.14
CA VAL A 32 5.66 -3.63 -2.04
C VAL A 32 5.49 -2.12 -2.26
N ALA A 33 6.34 -1.29 -1.66
CA ALA A 33 6.30 0.17 -1.85
C ALA A 33 6.44 0.57 -3.32
N MET A 34 7.39 -0.06 -4.05
CA MET A 34 7.57 0.19 -5.49
C MET A 34 6.35 -0.25 -6.32
N GLN A 35 5.62 -1.30 -5.91
CA GLN A 35 4.39 -1.70 -6.60
C GLN A 35 3.26 -0.69 -6.35
N LEU A 36 3.12 -0.21 -5.11
CA LEU A 36 2.12 0.79 -4.75
C LEU A 36 2.39 2.11 -5.50
N GLU A 37 3.65 2.56 -5.56
CA GLU A 37 4.04 3.72 -6.35
C GLU A 37 3.68 3.56 -7.83
N ARG A 38 3.96 2.39 -8.43
CA ARG A 38 3.57 2.10 -9.83
C ARG A 38 2.08 2.12 -10.08
N LEU A 39 1.27 1.76 -9.07
CA LEU A 39 -0.18 1.78 -9.15
C LEU A 39 -0.75 3.20 -9.05
N GLY A 40 0.07 4.18 -8.62
CA GLY A 40 -0.34 5.58 -8.45
C GLY A 40 -1.36 5.76 -7.33
N VAL A 41 -1.26 4.94 -6.28
CA VAL A 41 -2.04 5.13 -5.05
C VAL A 41 -1.46 6.34 -4.29
N ASP A 42 -2.34 7.20 -3.81
CA ASP A 42 -1.97 8.35 -2.96
C ASP A 42 -1.86 7.94 -1.48
#